data_AF-A0A537GTR8-F1
#
_entry.id   AF-A0A537GTR8-F1
#
_cell.length_a   1.000
_cell.length_b   1.000
_cell.length_c   1.000
_cell.angle_alpha   90.00
_cell.angle_beta   90.00
_cell.angle_gamma   90.00
#
_symmetry.space_group_name_H-M   'P 1'
#
loop_
_entity.id
_entity.type
_entity.pdbx_description
1 polymer ?
#
loop_
_entity_poly.entity_id
_entity_poly.type
_entity_poly.pdbx_seq_one_letter_code
_entity_poly.pdbx_strand_id
1 'polypeptide(L)'
;MSPRSMKPPKDDAEYFERLTKSVFTAGLNWSVVENKWPDFQKAFAQFSLPKVAKFNEKDVKALMDNPGIVRNEKKIRATVHNAGEFLKLQKEFGSVKKYIDSYGKDEERLQTNVQDRFQHVGPSTARTFLWSSGCQLTPNKEEKKWMAGHK
;
A
#
# COMPACT_ATOMS: atom_id res chain seq x y z
N MET A 1 12.06 -4.94 11.60
CA MET A 1 10.89 -4.65 12.47
C MET A 1 10.02 -5.90 12.54
N SER A 2 9.26 -6.14 13.61
CA SER A 2 8.42 -7.34 13.77
C SER A 2 6.93 -7.00 13.53
N PRO A 3 6.10 -7.89 12.92
CA PRO A 3 4.67 -7.65 12.73
C PRO A 3 3.90 -7.22 13.98
N ARG A 4 4.32 -7.70 15.16
CA ARG A 4 3.62 -7.44 16.43
C ARG A 4 3.71 -5.98 16.91
N SER A 5 4.63 -5.18 16.36
CA SER A 5 4.80 -3.77 16.76
C SER A 5 4.07 -2.77 15.85
N MET A 6 3.42 -3.22 14.78
CA MET A 6 2.72 -2.33 13.86
C MET A 6 1.26 -2.17 14.28
N LYS A 7 0.85 -0.93 14.57
CA LYS A 7 -0.54 -0.61 14.88
C LYS A 7 -1.42 -0.89 13.65
N PRO A 8 -2.55 -1.60 13.78
CA PRO A 8 -3.50 -1.75 12.69
C PRO A 8 -3.94 -0.38 12.14
N PRO A 9 -4.15 -0.22 10.83
CA PRO A 9 -4.70 1.02 10.28
C PRO A 9 -6.05 1.34 10.90
N LYS A 10 -6.31 2.62 11.16
CA LYS A 10 -7.56 3.08 11.80
C LYS A 10 -8.75 3.13 10.82
N ASP A 11 -8.46 3.34 9.54
CA ASP A 11 -9.45 3.51 8.48
C ASP A 11 -8.86 3.10 7.11
N ASP A 12 -9.71 3.05 6.10
CA ASP A 12 -9.32 2.63 4.74
C ASP A 12 -8.37 3.63 4.05
N ALA A 13 -8.35 4.90 4.47
CA ALA A 13 -7.40 5.87 3.96
C ALA A 13 -5.98 5.54 4.43
N GLU A 14 -5.81 5.09 5.67
CA GLU A 14 -4.52 4.63 6.18
C GLU A 14 -4.08 3.30 5.55
N TYR A 15 -5.01 2.38 5.25
CA TYR A 15 -4.67 1.22 4.41
C TYR A 15 -4.18 1.65 3.01
N PHE A 16 -4.85 2.61 2.39
CA PHE A 16 -4.48 3.12 1.08
C PHE A 16 -3.11 3.83 1.08
N GLU A 17 -2.82 4.61 2.13
CA GLU A 17 -1.52 5.22 2.37
C GLU A 17 -0.41 4.15 2.46
N ARG A 18 -0.64 3.07 3.23
CA ARG A 18 0.32 1.96 3.39
C ARG A 18 0.55 1.19 2.09
N LEU A 19 -0.50 0.94 1.29
CA LEU A 19 -0.35 0.33 -0.04
C LEU A 19 0.50 1.23 -0.94
N THR A 20 0.19 2.52 -0.99
CA THR A 20 0.92 3.49 -1.80
C THR A 20 2.39 3.55 -1.38
N LYS A 21 2.68 3.55 -0.07
CA LYS A 21 4.05 3.55 0.46
C LYS A 21 4.81 2.30 0.02
N SER A 22 4.14 1.15 0.04
CA SER A 22 4.72 -0.12 -0.41
C SER A 22 5.06 -0.08 -1.90
N VAL A 23 4.17 0.47 -2.74
CA VAL A 23 4.40 0.66 -4.18
C VAL A 23 5.59 1.59 -4.45
N PHE A 24 5.69 2.70 -3.74
CA PHE A 24 6.80 3.65 -3.94
C PHE A 24 8.13 3.15 -3.38
N THR A 25 8.12 2.43 -2.26
CA THR A 25 9.34 1.83 -1.67
C THR A 25 9.89 0.67 -2.51
N ALA A 26 9.05 -0.03 -3.26
CA ALA A 26 9.49 -1.12 -4.14
C ALA A 26 10.54 -0.63 -5.16
N GLY A 27 11.78 -1.10 -5.00
CA GLY A 27 12.91 -0.79 -5.88
C GLY A 27 13.59 0.58 -5.62
N LEU A 28 13.33 1.22 -4.48
CA LEU A 28 13.96 2.50 -4.10
C LEU A 28 14.59 2.42 -2.70
N ASN A 29 15.49 3.36 -2.42
CA ASN A 29 16.02 3.53 -1.06
C ASN A 29 14.88 4.00 -0.14
N TRP A 30 14.57 3.19 0.86
CA TRP A 30 13.49 3.46 1.83
C TRP A 30 13.62 4.83 2.50
N SER A 31 14.83 5.25 2.88
CA SER A 31 15.05 6.55 3.55
C SER A 31 14.65 7.74 2.66
N VAL A 32 14.84 7.62 1.34
CA VAL A 32 14.46 8.67 0.38
C VAL A 32 12.94 8.80 0.30
N VAL A 33 12.22 7.67 0.30
CA VAL A 33 10.76 7.66 0.28
C VAL A 33 10.20 8.18 1.61
N GLU A 34 10.80 7.78 2.73
CA GLU A 34 10.38 8.22 4.07
C GLU A 34 10.52 9.73 4.24
N ASN A 35 11.67 10.31 3.84
CA ASN A 35 11.93 11.75 3.94
C ASN A 35 10.95 12.58 3.11
N LYS A 36 10.42 12.02 2.02
CA LYS A 36 9.44 12.68 1.13
C LYS A 36 7.99 12.45 1.57
N TRP A 37 7.74 11.56 2.52
CA TRP A 37 6.39 11.11 2.85
C TRP A 37 5.41 12.23 3.27
N PRO A 38 5.84 13.26 4.04
CA PRO A 38 4.97 14.40 4.32
C PRO A 38 4.48 15.16 3.07
N ASP A 39 5.30 15.20 2.02
CA ASP A 39 4.92 15.81 0.74
C ASP A 39 4.02 14.88 -0.07
N PHE A 40 4.21 13.57 0.01
CA PHE A 40 3.25 12.59 -0.55
C PHE A 40 1.86 12.76 0.06
N GLN A 41 1.77 12.90 1.39
CA GLN A 41 0.48 13.12 2.06
C GLN A 41 -0.23 14.36 1.51
N LYS A 42 0.49 15.48 1.30
CA LYS A 42 -0.10 16.69 0.69
C LYS A 42 -0.48 16.46 -0.77
N ALA A 43 0.44 15.90 -1.57
CA ALA A 43 0.29 15.66 -3.00
C ALA A 43 -0.91 14.77 -3.33
N PHE A 44 -1.16 13.75 -2.51
CA PHE A 44 -2.28 12.82 -2.67
C PHE A 44 -3.48 13.18 -1.77
N ALA A 45 -3.67 14.46 -1.48
CA ALA A 45 -4.85 14.98 -0.76
C ALA A 45 -5.15 14.23 0.55
N GLN A 46 -4.11 14.01 1.36
CA GLN A 46 -4.13 13.24 2.61
C GLN A 46 -4.66 11.81 2.42
N PHE A 47 -4.35 11.21 1.27
CA PHE A 47 -4.81 9.87 0.87
C PHE A 47 -6.33 9.70 0.93
N SER A 48 -7.07 10.78 0.73
CA SER A 48 -8.54 10.76 0.62
C SER A 48 -8.96 9.98 -0.62
N LEU A 49 -9.41 8.74 -0.43
CA LEU A 49 -9.86 7.84 -1.50
C LEU A 49 -10.79 8.51 -2.54
N PRO A 50 -11.87 9.23 -2.17
CA PRO A 50 -12.76 9.86 -3.16
C PRO A 50 -12.12 11.00 -3.95
N LYS A 51 -11.06 11.63 -3.41
CA LYS A 51 -10.33 12.71 -4.08
C LYS A 51 -9.30 12.14 -5.04
N VAL A 52 -8.47 11.22 -4.55
CA VAL A 52 -7.40 10.61 -5.36
C VAL A 52 -7.96 9.79 -6.51
N ALA A 53 -9.07 9.07 -6.31
CA ALA A 53 -9.73 8.33 -7.39
C ALA A 53 -10.29 9.22 -8.51
N LYS A 54 -10.40 10.54 -8.29
CA LYS A 54 -10.87 11.53 -9.27
C LYS A 54 -9.72 12.31 -9.93
N PHE A 55 -8.47 12.04 -9.56
CA PHE A 55 -7.33 12.69 -10.20
C PHE A 55 -7.33 12.36 -11.69
N ASN A 56 -7.18 13.40 -12.51
CA ASN A 56 -7.16 13.32 -13.96
C ASN A 56 -5.75 13.64 -14.50
N GLU A 57 -5.61 13.75 -15.82
CA GLU A 57 -4.33 14.02 -16.47
C GLU A 57 -3.65 15.32 -16.00
N LYS A 58 -4.41 16.35 -15.65
CA LYS A 58 -3.85 17.60 -15.11
C LYS A 58 -3.23 17.36 -13.74
N ASP A 59 -3.88 16.57 -12.89
CA ASP A 59 -3.36 16.21 -11.57
C ASP A 59 -2.10 15.34 -11.69
N VAL A 60 -2.10 14.34 -12.59
CA VAL A 60 -0.92 13.51 -12.86
C VAL A 60 0.25 14.36 -13.35
N LYS A 61 0.01 15.32 -14.26
CA LYS A 61 1.03 16.26 -14.73
C LYS A 61 1.57 17.12 -13.59
N ALA A 62 0.70 17.70 -12.77
CA ALA A 62 1.10 18.50 -11.62
C ALA A 62 1.93 17.69 -10.60
N LEU A 63 1.59 16.41 -10.39
CA LEU A 63 2.38 15.50 -9.56
C LEU A 63 3.74 15.18 -10.17
N MET A 64 3.81 15.01 -11.50
CA MET A 64 5.08 14.83 -12.23
C MET A 64 5.98 16.07 -12.17
N ASP A 65 5.42 17.26 -11.98
CA ASP A 65 6.19 18.49 -11.80
C ASP A 65 6.58 18.76 -10.33
N ASN A 66 6.05 17.98 -9.37
CA ASN A 66 6.29 18.19 -7.95
C ASN A 66 7.62 17.52 -7.48
N PRO A 67 8.65 18.30 -7.09
CA PRO A 67 9.93 17.75 -6.62
C PRO A 67 9.85 17.13 -5.21
N GLY A 68 8.78 17.42 -4.46
CA GLY A 68 8.53 16.86 -3.12
C GLY A 68 8.28 15.35 -3.14
N ILE A 69 7.81 14.80 -4.26
CA ILE A 69 7.53 13.35 -4.39
C ILE A 69 8.52 12.65 -5.32
N VAL A 70 8.41 11.32 -5.40
CA VAL A 70 9.09 10.53 -6.44
C VAL A 70 8.29 10.63 -7.73
N ARG A 71 8.86 11.28 -8.74
CA ARG A 71 8.25 11.54 -10.06
C ARG A 71 8.28 10.29 -10.96
N ASN A 72 7.49 9.28 -10.59
CA ASN A 72 7.30 8.07 -11.37
C ASN A 72 5.86 7.99 -11.86
N GLU A 73 5.65 8.33 -13.12
CA GLU A 73 4.31 8.44 -13.71
C GLU A 73 3.50 7.14 -13.58
N LYS A 74 4.14 5.98 -13.84
CA LYS A 74 3.47 4.67 -13.73
C LYS A 74 2.96 4.42 -12.31
N LYS A 75 3.78 4.69 -11.28
CA LYS A 75 3.37 4.54 -9.87
C LYS A 75 2.31 5.57 -9.44
N ILE A 76 2.38 6.80 -9.96
CA ILE A 76 1.35 7.83 -9.71
C ILE A 76 0.01 7.40 -10.28
N ARG A 77 -0.03 6.98 -11.55
CA ARG A 77 -1.25 6.47 -12.21
C ARG A 77 -1.80 5.23 -11.50
N ALA A 78 -0.92 4.33 -11.07
CA ALA A 78 -1.30 3.18 -10.26
C ALA A 78 -1.97 3.58 -8.95
N THR A 79 -1.47 4.63 -8.29
CA THR A 79 -2.05 5.15 -7.04
C THR A 79 -3.47 5.67 -7.26
N VAL A 80 -3.72 6.36 -8.37
CA VAL A 80 -5.07 6.82 -8.78
C VAL A 80 -6.01 5.63 -9.04
N HIS A 81 -5.55 4.65 -9.83
CA HIS A 81 -6.31 3.42 -10.08
C HIS A 81 -6.65 2.68 -8.77
N ASN A 82 -5.66 2.51 -7.91
CA ASN A 82 -5.79 1.78 -6.66
C ASN A 82 -6.77 2.48 -5.71
N ALA A 83 -6.81 3.82 -5.68
CA ALA A 83 -7.85 4.53 -4.93
C ALA A 83 -9.28 4.14 -5.38
N GLY A 84 -9.47 3.95 -6.69
CA GLY A 84 -10.73 3.44 -7.25
C GLY A 84 -11.06 2.02 -6.78
N GLU A 85 -10.07 1.12 -6.74
CA GLU A 85 -10.25 -0.25 -6.23
C GLU A 85 -10.58 -0.28 -4.73
N PHE A 86 -9.98 0.58 -3.92
CA PHE A 86 -10.33 0.73 -2.52
C PHE A 86 -11.79 1.16 -2.34
N LEU A 87 -12.29 2.10 -3.15
CA LEU A 87 -13.71 2.49 -3.13
C LEU A 87 -14.63 1.33 -3.54
N LYS A 88 -14.20 0.44 -4.44
CA LYS A 88 -14.95 -0.78 -4.78
C LYS A 88 -14.98 -1.75 -3.59
N LEU A 89 -13.85 -1.98 -2.93
CA LEU A 89 -13.78 -2.81 -1.72
C LEU A 89 -14.67 -2.26 -0.60
N GLN A 90 -14.76 -0.94 -0.44
CA GLN A 90 -15.69 -0.32 0.50
C GLN A 90 -17.15 -0.68 0.21
N LYS A 91 -17.54 -0.72 -1.06
CA LYS A 91 -18.90 -1.11 -1.47
C LYS A 91 -19.13 -2.61 -1.31
N GLU A 92 -18.14 -3.43 -1.66
CA GLU A 92 -18.24 -4.90 -1.64
C GLU A 92 -18.21 -5.48 -0.22
N PHE A 93 -17.33 -4.97 0.65
CA PHE A 93 -17.04 -5.54 1.98
C PHE A 93 -17.34 -4.58 3.15
N GLY A 94 -17.71 -3.33 2.87
CA GLY A 94 -17.92 -2.29 3.87
C GLY A 94 -16.64 -1.62 4.38
N SER A 95 -15.48 -2.28 4.30
CA SER A 95 -14.15 -1.70 4.60
C SER A 95 -13.03 -2.62 4.10
N VAL A 96 -11.82 -2.09 3.94
CA VAL A 96 -10.62 -2.87 3.56
C VAL A 96 -10.26 -3.86 4.66
N LYS A 97 -10.45 -3.48 5.93
CA LYS A 97 -10.26 -4.40 7.06
C LYS A 97 -11.17 -5.63 6.92
N LYS A 98 -12.47 -5.43 6.67
CA LYS A 98 -13.43 -6.55 6.46
C LYS A 98 -13.09 -7.38 5.23
N TYR A 99 -12.61 -6.75 4.16
CA TYR A 99 -12.09 -7.46 2.99
C TYR A 99 -10.94 -8.40 3.38
N ILE A 100 -9.91 -7.89 4.07
CA ILE A 100 -8.77 -8.72 4.54
C ILE A 100 -9.26 -9.83 5.47
N ASP A 101 -10.09 -9.50 6.46
CA ASP A 101 -10.63 -10.46 7.44
C ASP A 101 -11.44 -11.58 6.77
N SER A 102 -12.09 -11.32 5.63
CA SER A 102 -12.91 -12.31 4.90
C SER A 102 -12.13 -13.52 4.39
N TYR A 103 -10.80 -13.43 4.30
CA TYR A 103 -9.93 -14.54 3.88
C TYR A 103 -9.52 -15.46 5.03
N GLY A 104 -9.74 -15.06 6.29
CA GLY A 104 -9.39 -15.86 7.46
C GLY A 104 -7.92 -16.27 7.48
N LYS A 105 -7.64 -17.58 7.35
CA LYS A 105 -6.28 -18.15 7.36
C LYS A 105 -5.70 -18.36 5.95
N ASP A 106 -6.44 -18.07 4.90
CA ASP A 106 -6.02 -18.27 3.52
C ASP A 106 -5.15 -17.09 3.03
N GLU A 107 -3.94 -17.01 3.57
CA GLU A 107 -2.98 -15.95 3.28
C GLU A 107 -2.49 -15.96 1.82
N GLU A 108 -2.49 -17.12 1.18
CA GLU A 108 -2.07 -17.28 -0.22
C GLU A 108 -3.12 -16.64 -1.14
N ARG A 109 -4.39 -17.00 -0.97
CA ARG A 109 -5.46 -16.41 -1.76
C ARG A 109 -5.60 -14.91 -1.51
N LEU A 110 -5.40 -14.44 -0.28
CA LEU A 110 -5.35 -13.01 0.04
C LEU A 110 -4.22 -12.31 -0.73
N GLN A 111 -2.99 -12.85 -0.67
CA GLN A 111 -1.86 -12.28 -1.40
C GLN A 111 -2.07 -12.26 -2.90
N THR A 112 -2.61 -13.33 -3.48
CA THR A 112 -2.94 -13.38 -4.92
C THR A 112 -3.99 -12.33 -5.27
N ASN A 113 -5.07 -12.21 -4.49
CA ASN A 113 -6.10 -11.21 -4.78
C ASN A 113 -5.60 -9.77 -4.68
N VAL A 114 -4.74 -9.47 -3.70
CA VAL A 114 -4.08 -8.15 -3.58
C VAL A 114 -3.24 -7.83 -4.83
N GLN A 115 -2.53 -8.81 -5.38
CA GLN A 115 -1.73 -8.62 -6.59
C GLN A 115 -2.60 -8.40 -7.84
N ASP A 116 -3.64 -9.21 -8.00
CA ASP A 116 -4.52 -9.14 -9.17
C ASP A 116 -5.36 -7.86 -9.19
N ARG A 117 -5.77 -7.38 -8.01
CA ARG A 117 -6.65 -6.22 -7.88
C ARG A 117 -5.91 -4.90 -8.03
N PHE A 118 -4.72 -4.78 -7.46
CA PHE A 118 -4.01 -3.48 -7.38
C PHE A 118 -2.86 -3.39 -8.37
N GLN A 119 -2.74 -2.24 -9.03
CA GLN A 119 -1.65 -1.97 -9.97
C GLN A 119 -0.33 -1.70 -9.24
N HIS A 120 0.76 -2.17 -9.85
CA HIS A 120 2.12 -2.07 -9.31
C HIS A 120 2.33 -2.78 -7.96
N VAL A 121 1.53 -3.81 -7.69
CA VAL A 121 1.62 -4.62 -6.48
C VAL A 121 2.03 -6.05 -6.84
N GLY A 122 3.34 -6.29 -6.92
CA GLY A 122 3.89 -7.65 -7.07
C GLY A 122 3.96 -8.40 -5.73
N PRO A 123 4.44 -9.66 -5.70
CA PRO A 123 4.44 -10.50 -4.50
C PRO A 123 5.05 -9.84 -3.27
N SER A 124 6.25 -9.24 -3.41
CA SER A 124 6.93 -8.56 -2.31
C SER A 124 6.19 -7.31 -1.84
N THR A 125 5.57 -6.56 -2.76
CA THR A 125 4.78 -5.37 -2.43
C THR A 125 3.49 -5.75 -1.71
N ALA A 126 2.79 -6.78 -2.19
CA ALA A 126 1.59 -7.32 -1.56
C ALA A 126 1.90 -7.78 -0.13
N ARG A 127 2.98 -8.54 0.05
CA ARG A 127 3.46 -8.97 1.37
C ARG A 127 3.77 -7.78 2.27
N THR A 128 4.50 -6.78 1.76
CA THR A 128 4.84 -5.56 2.54
C THR A 128 3.60 -4.78 2.94
N PHE A 129 2.63 -4.64 2.05
CA PHE A 129 1.37 -3.98 2.34
C PHE A 129 0.57 -4.71 3.43
N LEU A 130 0.37 -6.02 3.28
CA LEU A 130 -0.39 -6.82 4.24
C LEU A 130 0.31 -6.84 5.61
N TRP A 131 1.63 -7.03 5.60
CA TRP A 131 2.44 -6.99 6.81
C TRP A 131 2.37 -5.62 7.50
N SER A 132 2.58 -4.54 6.73
CA SER A 132 2.50 -3.19 7.25
C SER A 132 1.12 -2.83 7.75
N SER A 133 0.07 -3.48 7.26
CA SER A 133 -1.32 -3.33 7.72
C SER A 133 -1.67 -4.14 8.96
N GLY A 134 -0.70 -4.81 9.59
CA GLY A 134 -0.89 -5.61 10.80
C GLY A 134 -1.43 -7.02 10.55
N CYS A 135 -1.45 -7.50 9.30
CA CYS A 135 -1.79 -8.89 9.02
C CYS A 135 -0.70 -9.80 9.58
N GLN A 136 -1.11 -10.81 10.35
CA GLN A 136 -0.21 -11.85 10.83
C GLN A 136 0.05 -12.83 9.68
N LEU A 137 1.03 -12.52 8.84
CA LEU A 137 1.47 -13.42 7.79
C LEU A 137 2.42 -14.47 8.37
N THR A 138 2.27 -15.71 7.91
CA THR A 138 3.20 -16.78 8.18
C THR A 138 4.58 -16.39 7.64
N PRO A 139 5.65 -16.44 8.45
CA PRO A 139 6.98 -16.08 7.99
C PRO A 139 7.42 -16.96 6.81
N ASN A 140 7.94 -16.33 5.76
CA ASN A 140 8.49 -17.05 4.60
C ASN A 140 9.86 -17.70 4.96
N LYS A 141 10.44 -18.48 4.04
CA LYS A 141 11.72 -19.17 4.29
C LYS A 141 12.86 -18.22 4.66
N GLU A 142 12.94 -17.06 4.01
CA GLU A 142 13.99 -16.05 4.26
C GLU A 142 13.81 -15.37 5.61
N GLU A 143 12.58 -15.00 5.96
CA GLU A 143 12.23 -14.40 7.25
C GLU A 143 12.47 -15.38 8.40
N LYS A 144 12.13 -16.67 8.22
CA LYS A 144 12.47 -17.73 9.18
C LYS A 144 13.98 -17.81 9.40
N LYS A 145 14.78 -17.73 8.33
CA LYS A 145 16.25 -17.75 8.39
C LYS A 145 16.79 -16.51 9.11
N TRP A 146 16.26 -15.33 8.82
CA TRP A 146 16.63 -14.08 9.49
C TRP A 146 16.28 -14.09 10.99
N MET A 147 15.06 -14.53 11.33
CA MET A 147 14.60 -14.66 12.72
C MET A 147 15.40 -15.68 13.53
N ALA A 148 15.88 -16.75 12.90
CA ALA A 148 16.72 -17.75 13.55
C ALA A 148 18.14 -17.25 13.85
N GLY A 149 18.66 -16.29 13.06
CA GLY A 149 19.99 -15.70 13.24
C GLY A 149 20.07 -14.48 14.16
N HIS A 150 18.92 -13.96 14.61
CA HIS A 150 18.84 -12.77 15.50
C HIS A 150 18.10 -13.09 16.80
N LYS A 151 18.25 -14.32 17.30
CA LYS A 151 17.67 -14.79 18.56
C LYS A 151 18.67 -14.74 19.70
#